data_AF-A0A1M5JV86-F1
#
_entry.id   AF-A0A1M5JV86-F1
#
_cell.length_a   1.000
_cell.length_b   1.000
_cell.length_c   1.000
_cell.angle_alpha   90.00
_cell.angle_beta   90.00
_cell.angle_gamma   90.00
#
_symmetry.space_group_name_H-M   'P 1'
#
loop_
_entity.id
_entity.type
_entity.pdbx_description
1 polymer ?
#
loop_
_entity_poly.entity_id
_entity_poly.type
_entity_poly.pdbx_seq_one_letter_code
_entity_poly.pdbx_strand_id
1 'polypeptide(L)'
;MKYNLKYGVSILLLIIVVSSGKSQTVTVVEKPDPSTMVQPINWSKFRKKVPQDQLTNTVKSALLNVNKFALNSWYRDVKKYESDSTGYLDLKSKSKVNEYRYRFPAGMSFGLAIAIKTGIYDPSITGVSLQEAKDKTIKLVRSVAYDHKVNGKRKVWGGDWQAALWAYYSGYAAWLLWDDFSPKDQSYITKMIVTEADRFLPTAPLFYKDSSGKILFPGDSKIEEDAWNAELLYLAATMLPDHPNSNKWLQKAVEYMVAATALPSDLHNSKVIHGKPVSNWLKGYNVEEPGFVINHGIIHPIYNALTSMINAPIVFSLAGKKTPEAARFNLDKIYYSVTAHRFSSPPYKAPGGTMYQEGSPEVYYPEGSDWGLGIYDAFANMDIAAFTYGWDNLAQKHKGKYWAKLHMDKVLAQQERFADRHTYTGDNENSYPGREEAIATRMGSAWMTIWMQQQIPAVYDNKPIPE
;
A
#
# COMPACT_ATOMS: atom_id res chain seq x y z
N MET A 1 36.35 85.74 24.64
CA MET A 1 37.25 85.43 25.76
C MET A 1 37.40 83.92 25.84
N LYS A 2 38.61 83.39 25.58
CA LYS A 2 39.14 82.02 25.77
C LYS A 2 38.37 80.84 25.12
N TYR A 3 38.78 80.32 23.95
CA TYR A 3 39.93 79.47 23.57
C TYR A 3 39.73 77.93 23.75
N ASN A 4 39.73 77.23 22.58
CA ASN A 4 40.37 75.93 22.24
C ASN A 4 39.90 74.62 22.95
N LEU A 5 39.86 73.42 22.33
CA LEU A 5 40.47 72.88 21.10
C LEU A 5 39.77 71.56 20.65
N LYS A 6 39.48 71.46 19.35
CA LYS A 6 39.61 70.36 18.36
C LYS A 6 39.55 68.87 18.76
N TYR A 7 38.78 68.09 17.99
CA TYR A 7 39.31 67.14 16.99
C TYR A 7 38.44 67.16 15.72
N GLY A 8 39.08 67.31 14.56
CA GLY A 8 38.45 67.51 13.25
C GLY A 8 38.27 66.22 12.46
N VAL A 9 37.15 66.15 11.74
CA VAL A 9 36.85 65.14 10.72
C VAL A 9 37.49 65.60 9.41
N SER A 10 38.31 64.75 8.79
CA SER A 10 38.80 64.95 7.43
C SER A 10 38.03 64.04 6.48
N ILE A 11 37.37 64.66 5.50
CA ILE A 11 36.74 64.02 4.34
C ILE A 11 37.84 63.72 3.33
N LEU A 12 38.02 62.46 2.96
CA LEU A 12 38.78 62.05 1.78
C LEU A 12 37.80 61.42 0.78
N LEU A 13 37.63 62.05 -0.38
CA LEU A 13 37.03 61.43 -1.56
C LEU A 13 37.97 60.31 -2.04
N LEU A 14 37.50 59.07 -2.06
CA LEU A 14 38.14 57.98 -2.79
C LEU A 14 37.23 57.55 -3.95
N ILE A 15 37.72 57.76 -5.16
CA ILE A 15 37.16 57.25 -6.42
C ILE A 15 37.30 55.73 -6.38
N ILE A 16 36.19 55.00 -6.29
CA ILE A 16 36.19 53.54 -6.45
C ILE A 16 36.01 53.23 -7.93
N VAL A 17 37.09 52.73 -8.54
CA VAL A 17 37.09 52.07 -9.83
C VAL A 17 36.36 50.73 -9.68
N VAL A 18 35.29 50.54 -10.44
CA VAL A 18 34.53 49.29 -10.49
C VAL A 18 35.37 48.23 -11.22
N SER A 19 35.93 47.29 -10.45
CA SER A 19 36.45 46.03 -10.99
C SER A 19 35.34 44.99 -10.99
N SER A 20 34.86 44.64 -12.19
CA SER A 20 33.89 43.56 -12.41
C SER A 20 34.54 42.19 -12.18
N GLY A 21 34.67 41.78 -10.93
CA GLY A 21 34.96 40.40 -10.56
C GLY A 21 33.70 39.56 -10.67
N LYS A 22 33.56 38.78 -11.75
CA LYS A 22 32.54 37.71 -11.84
C LYS A 22 32.81 36.71 -10.71
N SER A 23 31.99 36.74 -9.66
CA SER A 23 31.92 35.64 -8.71
C SER A 23 31.33 34.44 -9.44
N GLN A 24 32.18 33.52 -9.86
CA GLN A 24 31.73 32.17 -10.21
C GLN A 24 31.30 31.52 -8.90
N THR A 25 30.00 31.54 -8.60
CA THR A 25 29.42 30.57 -7.68
C THR A 25 29.66 29.19 -8.30
N VAL A 26 30.73 28.52 -7.85
CA VAL A 26 30.91 27.09 -8.06
C VAL A 26 29.79 26.44 -7.26
N THR A 27 28.67 26.17 -7.92
CA THR A 27 27.70 25.19 -7.46
C THR A 27 28.43 23.86 -7.46
N VAL A 28 28.99 23.48 -6.30
CA VAL A 28 29.36 22.10 -6.03
C VAL A 28 28.04 21.34 -6.10
N VAL A 29 27.78 20.72 -7.25
CA VAL A 29 26.75 19.69 -7.35
C VAL A 29 27.28 18.55 -6.49
N GLU A 30 26.88 18.52 -5.21
CA GLU A 30 27.10 17.35 -4.37
C GLU A 30 26.60 16.15 -5.16
N LYS A 31 27.49 15.16 -5.38
CA LYS A 31 27.06 13.90 -5.97
C LYS A 31 25.94 13.36 -5.08
N PRO A 32 24.79 12.97 -5.65
CA PRO A 32 23.70 12.45 -4.84
C PRO A 32 24.21 11.27 -4.01
N ASP A 33 23.89 11.29 -2.72
CA ASP A 33 24.28 10.23 -1.77
C ASP A 33 23.72 8.90 -2.31
N PRO A 34 24.60 7.94 -2.68
CA PRO A 34 24.20 6.65 -3.22
C PRO A 34 23.20 5.92 -2.33
N SER A 35 23.24 6.14 -1.01
CA SER A 35 22.29 5.52 -0.07
C SER A 35 20.84 5.97 -0.29
N THR A 36 20.62 7.14 -0.89
CA THR A 36 19.29 7.70 -1.15
C THR A 36 18.86 7.56 -2.61
N MET A 37 19.65 6.87 -3.44
CA MET A 37 19.36 6.68 -4.85
C MET A 37 18.27 5.64 -5.06
N VAL A 38 17.15 6.08 -5.61
CA VAL A 38 16.07 5.20 -6.04
C VAL A 38 16.49 4.42 -7.27
N GLN A 39 16.39 3.09 -7.20
CA GLN A 39 16.58 2.21 -8.35
C GLN A 39 15.38 2.36 -9.30
N PRO A 40 15.56 2.88 -10.53
CA PRO A 40 14.45 3.02 -11.47
C PRO A 40 13.94 1.66 -11.94
N ILE A 41 12.63 1.59 -12.21
CA ILE A 41 11.98 0.44 -12.84
C ILE A 41 12.41 0.36 -14.31
N ASN A 42 12.93 -0.79 -14.72
CA ASN A 42 13.27 -1.03 -16.13
C ASN A 42 12.02 -1.42 -16.94
N TRP A 43 11.23 -0.42 -17.32
CA TRP A 43 9.99 -0.59 -18.08
C TRP A 43 10.17 -1.34 -19.40
N SER A 44 11.38 -1.31 -19.99
CA SER A 44 11.66 -1.99 -21.25
C SER A 44 11.58 -3.52 -21.18
N LYS A 45 11.57 -4.10 -19.96
CA LYS A 45 11.39 -5.53 -19.71
C LYS A 45 9.93 -6.00 -19.82
N PHE A 46 8.96 -5.09 -19.80
CA PHE A 46 7.53 -5.40 -19.78
C PHE A 46 6.88 -5.14 -21.14
N ARG A 47 7.05 -6.09 -22.07
CA ARG A 47 6.59 -5.96 -23.48
C ARG A 47 5.46 -6.90 -23.86
N LYS A 48 5.03 -7.78 -22.96
CA LYS A 48 3.98 -8.76 -23.28
C LYS A 48 2.63 -8.05 -23.36
N LYS A 49 1.77 -8.52 -24.26
CA LYS A 49 0.40 -8.02 -24.36
C LYS A 49 -0.37 -8.39 -23.09
N VAL A 50 -1.29 -7.50 -22.73
CA VAL A 50 -2.22 -7.67 -21.62
C VAL A 50 -3.17 -8.85 -21.93
N PRO A 51 -3.44 -9.76 -20.96
CA PRO A 51 -4.42 -10.84 -21.17
C PRO A 51 -5.80 -10.28 -21.54
N GLN A 52 -6.53 -10.97 -22.40
CA GLN A 52 -7.84 -10.53 -22.93
C GLN A 52 -8.99 -11.44 -22.50
N ASP A 53 -8.78 -12.30 -21.50
CA ASP A 53 -9.84 -13.15 -20.98
C ASP A 53 -10.88 -12.34 -20.19
N GLN A 54 -12.06 -12.93 -20.01
CA GLN A 54 -13.21 -12.27 -19.40
C GLN A 54 -12.88 -11.69 -18.02
N LEU A 55 -12.21 -12.46 -17.14
CA LEU A 55 -11.90 -11.99 -15.79
C LEU A 55 -10.94 -10.80 -15.82
N THR A 56 -9.89 -10.87 -16.65
CA THR A 56 -8.97 -9.74 -16.83
C THR A 56 -9.69 -8.49 -17.32
N ASN A 57 -10.62 -8.62 -18.27
CA ASN A 57 -11.41 -7.49 -18.75
C ASN A 57 -12.35 -6.92 -17.68
N THR A 58 -12.95 -7.77 -16.84
CA THR A 58 -13.78 -7.35 -15.70
C THR A 58 -12.97 -6.53 -14.69
N VAL A 59 -11.76 -6.99 -14.34
CA VAL A 59 -10.84 -6.25 -13.43
C VAL A 59 -10.40 -4.93 -14.05
N LYS A 60 -10.05 -4.91 -15.34
CA LYS A 60 -9.73 -3.69 -16.08
C LYS A 60 -10.86 -2.66 -15.97
N SER A 61 -12.09 -3.08 -16.29
CA SER A 61 -13.27 -2.22 -16.24
C SER A 61 -13.52 -1.69 -14.83
N ALA A 62 -13.37 -2.53 -13.80
CA ALA A 62 -13.58 -2.13 -12.41
C ALA A 62 -12.57 -1.07 -11.98
N LEU A 63 -11.29 -1.22 -12.33
CA LEU A 63 -10.26 -0.21 -12.03
C LEU A 63 -10.48 1.09 -12.81
N LEU A 64 -10.92 1.03 -14.07
CA LEU A 64 -11.22 2.23 -14.85
C LEU A 64 -12.44 2.98 -14.33
N ASN A 65 -13.46 2.26 -13.83
CA ASN A 65 -14.59 2.83 -13.12
C ASN A 65 -14.15 3.56 -11.85
N VAL A 66 -13.28 2.94 -11.04
CA VAL A 66 -12.70 3.60 -9.86
C VAL A 66 -11.93 4.86 -10.27
N ASN A 67 -11.12 4.81 -11.33
CA ASN A 67 -10.37 5.97 -11.82
C ASN A 67 -11.28 7.09 -12.32
N LYS A 68 -12.41 6.75 -12.95
CA LYS A 68 -13.44 7.71 -13.36
C LYS A 68 -13.98 8.46 -12.14
N PHE A 69 -14.41 7.74 -11.11
CA PHE A 69 -14.89 8.35 -9.88
C PHE A 69 -13.80 9.20 -9.20
N ALA A 70 -12.59 8.64 -9.08
CA ALA A 70 -11.43 9.26 -8.45
C ALA A 70 -11.11 10.63 -9.07
N LEU A 71 -11.02 10.71 -10.40
CA LEU A 71 -10.58 11.94 -11.08
C LEU A 71 -11.66 13.01 -11.24
N ASN A 72 -12.93 12.63 -11.03
CA ASN A 72 -14.11 13.48 -11.17
C ASN A 72 -14.75 13.76 -9.81
N SER A 73 -15.86 13.07 -9.48
CA SER A 73 -16.67 13.33 -8.28
C SER A 73 -15.86 13.29 -6.99
N TRP A 74 -14.95 12.32 -6.84
CA TRP A 74 -14.15 12.20 -5.63
C TRP A 74 -13.22 13.39 -5.43
N TYR A 75 -12.39 13.71 -6.43
CA TYR A 75 -11.41 14.79 -6.35
C TYR A 75 -12.10 16.16 -6.20
N ARG A 76 -13.13 16.42 -7.01
CA ARG A 76 -13.79 17.73 -7.10
C ARG A 76 -14.85 17.93 -6.01
N ASP A 77 -15.73 16.96 -5.80
CA ASP A 77 -16.96 17.17 -5.01
C ASP A 77 -16.84 16.60 -3.60
N VAL A 78 -16.21 15.42 -3.44
CA VAL A 78 -16.05 14.76 -2.14
C VAL A 78 -14.90 15.38 -1.34
N LYS A 79 -13.70 15.44 -1.93
CA LYS A 79 -12.52 15.97 -1.26
C LYS A 79 -12.34 17.47 -1.44
N LYS A 80 -12.79 18.02 -2.57
CA LYS A 80 -12.69 19.45 -2.90
C LYS A 80 -11.24 19.94 -2.77
N TYR A 81 -10.31 19.18 -3.32
CA TYR A 81 -8.89 19.48 -3.17
C TYR A 81 -8.50 20.75 -3.92
N GLU A 82 -7.96 21.70 -3.17
CA GLU A 82 -7.41 22.95 -3.67
C GLU A 82 -5.91 23.02 -3.42
N SER A 83 -5.22 23.80 -4.25
CA SER A 83 -3.79 24.05 -4.04
C SER A 83 -3.60 25.23 -3.11
N ASP A 84 -2.67 25.09 -2.17
CA ASP A 84 -2.23 26.24 -1.39
C ASP A 84 -1.17 27.08 -2.17
N SER A 85 -0.71 28.17 -1.54
CA SER A 85 0.32 29.05 -2.09
C SER A 85 1.67 28.37 -2.30
N THR A 86 1.87 27.17 -1.77
CA THR A 86 3.09 26.37 -1.94
C THR A 86 3.01 25.40 -3.11
N GLY A 87 1.84 25.33 -3.79
CA GLY A 87 1.61 24.48 -4.95
C GLY A 87 1.33 23.02 -4.60
N TYR A 88 1.11 22.70 -3.33
CA TYR A 88 0.66 21.40 -2.84
C TYR A 88 -0.81 21.47 -2.46
N LEU A 89 -1.48 20.32 -2.36
CA LEU A 89 -2.87 20.27 -1.92
C LEU A 89 -2.98 20.60 -0.43
N ASP A 90 -4.01 21.35 -0.05
CA ASP A 90 -4.43 21.40 1.35
C ASP A 90 -5.20 20.10 1.67
N LEU A 91 -4.51 19.15 2.30
CA LEU A 91 -5.08 17.84 2.66
C LEU A 91 -5.91 17.88 3.95
N LYS A 92 -6.34 19.06 4.40
CA LYS A 92 -7.27 19.18 5.52
C LYS A 92 -8.54 18.38 5.24
N SER A 93 -8.93 17.59 6.23
CA SER A 93 -10.23 16.92 6.30
C SER A 93 -11.08 17.57 7.39
N LYS A 94 -12.41 17.45 7.28
CA LYS A 94 -13.35 17.79 8.36
C LYS A 94 -12.97 17.07 9.66
N SER A 95 -12.40 15.86 9.54
CA SER A 95 -11.81 15.14 10.66
C SER A 95 -10.36 15.57 10.92
N LYS A 96 -9.98 15.59 12.20
CA LYS A 96 -8.57 15.75 12.62
C LYS A 96 -7.80 14.43 12.60
N VAL A 97 -8.45 13.31 12.27
CA VAL A 97 -7.80 12.00 12.16
C VAL A 97 -6.94 11.97 10.91
N ASN A 98 -5.64 11.69 11.08
CA ASN A 98 -4.65 11.66 10.01
C ASN A 98 -4.99 10.62 8.92
N GLU A 99 -5.62 9.50 9.28
CA GLU A 99 -6.10 8.49 8.33
C GLU A 99 -6.92 9.12 7.20
N TYR A 100 -7.92 9.93 7.53
CA TYR A 100 -8.82 10.49 6.52
C TYR A 100 -8.16 11.59 5.68
N ARG A 101 -6.99 12.07 6.09
CA ARG A 101 -6.23 13.10 5.39
C ARG A 101 -5.21 12.51 4.45
N TYR A 102 -4.57 11.41 4.86
CA TYR A 102 -3.38 10.88 4.19
C TYR A 102 -3.58 9.48 3.59
N ARG A 103 -4.39 8.61 4.21
CA ARG A 103 -4.71 7.29 3.63
C ARG A 103 -5.43 7.41 2.30
N PHE A 104 -6.37 8.36 2.24
CA PHE A 104 -7.26 8.53 1.10
C PHE A 104 -6.53 8.96 -0.18
N PRO A 105 -5.78 10.08 -0.20
CA PRO A 105 -5.00 10.45 -1.39
C PRO A 105 -3.91 9.43 -1.72
N ALA A 106 -3.29 8.78 -0.71
CA ALA A 106 -2.31 7.73 -0.94
C ALA A 106 -2.93 6.53 -1.66
N GLY A 107 -4.05 6.00 -1.16
CA GLY A 107 -4.74 4.86 -1.76
C GLY A 107 -5.28 5.13 -3.16
N MET A 108 -5.89 6.30 -3.39
CA MET A 108 -6.34 6.69 -4.74
C MET A 108 -5.17 6.80 -5.72
N SER A 109 -4.05 7.38 -5.29
CA SER A 109 -2.87 7.51 -6.14
C SER A 109 -2.26 6.16 -6.54
N PHE A 110 -2.37 5.13 -5.68
CA PHE A 110 -1.90 3.78 -5.97
C PHE A 110 -2.65 3.16 -7.17
N GLY A 111 -3.99 3.17 -7.13
CA GLY A 111 -4.81 2.64 -8.24
C GLY A 111 -4.62 3.42 -9.55
N LEU A 112 -4.59 4.75 -9.46
CA LEU A 112 -4.37 5.63 -10.62
C LEU A 112 -3.00 5.39 -11.28
N ALA A 113 -1.93 5.38 -10.49
CA ALA A 113 -0.57 5.19 -10.99
C ALA A 113 -0.42 3.84 -11.70
N ILE A 114 -1.03 2.78 -11.15
CA ILE A 114 -1.04 1.45 -11.77
C ILE A 114 -1.74 1.48 -13.13
N ALA A 115 -2.95 2.04 -13.22
CA ALA A 115 -3.68 2.08 -14.49
C ALA A 115 -2.95 2.89 -15.56
N ILE A 116 -2.34 4.02 -15.17
CA ILE A 116 -1.52 4.87 -16.04
C ILE A 116 -0.30 4.09 -16.56
N LYS A 117 0.47 3.46 -15.66
CA LYS A 117 1.77 2.87 -16.00
C LYS A 117 1.70 1.51 -16.65
N THR A 118 0.62 0.76 -16.43
CA THR A 118 0.35 -0.50 -17.15
C THR A 118 -0.32 -0.28 -18.51
N GLY A 119 -0.65 0.98 -18.86
CA GLY A 119 -1.17 1.36 -20.17
C GLY A 119 -2.65 1.08 -20.39
N ILE A 120 -3.41 0.78 -19.33
CA ILE A 120 -4.87 0.56 -19.46
C ILE A 120 -5.71 1.81 -19.27
N TYR A 121 -5.13 2.90 -18.76
CA TYR A 121 -5.83 4.16 -18.60
C TYR A 121 -6.50 4.60 -19.91
N ASP A 122 -7.77 4.96 -19.84
CA ASP A 122 -8.59 5.28 -21.01
C ASP A 122 -9.38 6.58 -20.79
N PRO A 123 -8.98 7.70 -21.43
CA PRO A 123 -9.69 8.97 -21.35
C PRO A 123 -11.15 8.91 -21.78
N SER A 124 -11.52 7.98 -22.67
CA SER A 124 -12.91 7.84 -23.13
C SER A 124 -13.83 7.28 -22.05
N ILE A 125 -13.28 6.52 -21.09
CA ILE A 125 -14.00 5.97 -19.95
C ILE A 125 -13.98 6.95 -18.77
N THR A 126 -12.81 7.52 -18.46
CA THR A 126 -12.64 8.40 -17.29
C THR A 126 -13.17 9.80 -17.53
N GLY A 127 -13.31 10.24 -18.79
CA GLY A 127 -13.65 11.61 -19.15
C GLY A 127 -12.54 12.63 -18.85
N VAL A 128 -11.34 12.16 -18.50
CA VAL A 128 -10.19 12.99 -18.11
C VAL A 128 -8.99 12.61 -18.96
N SER A 129 -8.24 13.60 -19.46
CA SER A 129 -7.06 13.32 -20.29
C SER A 129 -5.99 12.57 -19.49
N LEU A 130 -5.17 11.77 -20.18
CA LEU A 130 -4.05 11.05 -19.54
C LEU A 130 -3.09 12.00 -18.83
N GLN A 131 -2.79 13.17 -19.43
CA GLN A 131 -1.91 14.16 -18.84
C GLN A 131 -2.51 14.74 -17.55
N GLU A 132 -3.78 15.13 -17.57
CA GLU A 132 -4.45 15.66 -16.38
C GLU A 132 -4.55 14.61 -15.26
N ALA A 133 -4.84 13.35 -15.61
CA ALA A 133 -4.86 12.25 -14.66
C ALA A 133 -3.50 12.03 -13.99
N LYS A 134 -2.43 12.09 -14.79
CA LYS A 134 -1.05 12.01 -14.32
C LYS A 134 -0.69 13.19 -13.41
N ASP A 135 -1.03 14.42 -13.80
CA ASP A 135 -0.78 15.62 -13.01
C ASP A 135 -1.51 15.57 -11.66
N LYS A 136 -2.79 15.16 -11.65
CA LYS A 136 -3.56 14.95 -10.42
C LYS A 136 -2.93 13.87 -9.53
N THR A 137 -2.49 12.75 -10.12
CA THR A 137 -1.86 11.64 -9.38
C THR A 137 -0.55 12.09 -8.73
N ILE A 138 0.34 12.74 -9.50
CA ILE A 138 1.59 13.33 -8.99
C ILE A 138 1.29 14.32 -7.86
N LYS A 139 0.27 15.16 -8.04
CA LYS A 139 -0.13 16.18 -7.06
C LYS A 139 -0.63 15.59 -5.74
N LEU A 140 -1.39 14.50 -5.78
CA LEU A 140 -1.80 13.75 -4.58
C LEU A 140 -0.56 13.23 -3.83
N VAL A 141 0.31 12.48 -4.52
CA VAL A 141 1.51 11.85 -3.93
C VAL A 141 2.45 12.89 -3.32
N ARG A 142 2.81 13.94 -4.08
CA ARG A 142 3.75 14.97 -3.58
C ARG A 142 3.18 15.73 -2.39
N SER A 143 1.86 15.88 -2.29
CA SER A 143 1.21 16.57 -1.17
C SER A 143 1.21 15.72 0.10
N VAL A 144 1.03 14.41 -0.02
CA VAL A 144 1.20 13.47 1.09
C VAL A 144 2.63 13.52 1.63
N ALA A 145 3.63 13.42 0.75
CA ALA A 145 5.04 13.47 1.15
C ALA A 145 5.45 14.83 1.74
N TYR A 146 4.96 15.94 1.17
CA TYR A 146 5.24 17.30 1.65
C TYR A 146 4.79 17.53 3.10
N ASP A 147 3.68 16.90 3.51
CA ASP A 147 3.11 17.04 4.86
C ASP A 147 3.81 16.22 5.93
N HIS A 148 4.63 15.26 5.52
CA HIS A 148 5.32 14.40 6.45
C HIS A 148 6.26 15.21 7.38
N LYS A 149 6.32 14.83 8.66
CA LYS A 149 7.12 15.48 9.72
C LYS A 149 8.59 15.66 9.34
N VAL A 150 9.15 14.74 8.55
CA VAL A 150 10.55 14.81 8.07
C VAL A 150 10.81 15.96 7.08
N ASN A 151 9.81 16.36 6.29
CA ASN A 151 9.98 17.34 5.20
C ASN A 151 9.73 18.79 5.63
N GLY A 152 9.35 18.98 6.90
CA GLY A 152 9.69 20.17 7.65
C GLY A 152 8.79 21.39 7.50
N LYS A 153 7.96 21.50 6.45
CA LYS A 153 7.18 22.72 6.20
C LYS A 153 5.83 22.78 6.92
N ARG A 154 5.00 21.73 6.81
CA ARG A 154 3.73 21.61 7.57
C ARG A 154 3.81 20.66 8.77
N LYS A 155 4.68 19.64 8.69
CA LYS A 155 4.99 18.65 9.73
C LYS A 155 3.75 18.04 10.42
N VAL A 156 2.82 17.53 9.63
CA VAL A 156 1.49 17.16 10.13
C VAL A 156 1.43 15.70 10.59
N TRP A 157 1.99 14.77 9.82
CA TRP A 157 1.87 13.32 10.05
C TRP A 157 3.20 12.60 9.95
N GLY A 158 3.26 11.38 10.46
CA GLY A 158 4.47 10.53 10.52
C GLY A 158 4.64 9.95 11.91
N GLY A 159 4.98 8.66 11.97
CA GLY A 159 5.03 7.86 13.19
C GLY A 159 3.65 7.41 13.72
N ASP A 160 2.57 7.63 12.96
CA ASP A 160 1.24 7.14 13.28
C ASP A 160 1.14 5.62 13.08
N TRP A 161 0.18 4.95 13.74
CA TRP A 161 0.00 3.49 13.67
C TRP A 161 -0.29 2.97 12.24
N GLN A 162 -0.95 3.77 11.39
CA GLN A 162 -1.17 3.47 9.97
C GLN A 162 -0.18 4.18 9.02
N ALA A 163 0.80 4.94 9.53
CA ALA A 163 1.68 5.76 8.68
C ALA A 163 2.43 4.92 7.64
N ALA A 164 2.80 3.68 7.99
CA ALA A 164 3.47 2.76 7.08
C ALA A 164 2.65 2.47 5.82
N LEU A 165 1.34 2.25 5.97
CA LEU A 165 0.43 2.01 4.86
C LEU A 165 0.36 3.19 3.89
N TRP A 166 0.26 4.42 4.42
CA TRP A 166 0.13 5.62 3.60
C TRP A 166 1.44 5.93 2.86
N ALA A 167 2.57 5.70 3.54
CA ALA A 167 3.90 5.79 2.96
C ALA A 167 4.13 4.72 1.89
N TYR A 168 3.67 3.49 2.10
CA TYR A 168 3.73 2.42 1.11
C TYR A 168 2.95 2.77 -0.17
N TYR A 169 1.66 3.13 -0.05
CA TYR A 169 0.86 3.46 -1.23
C TYR A 169 1.41 4.66 -2.00
N SER A 170 1.82 5.72 -1.28
CA SER A 170 2.39 6.92 -1.90
C SER A 170 3.76 6.64 -2.51
N GLY A 171 4.60 5.85 -1.84
CA GLY A 171 5.93 5.46 -2.31
C GLY A 171 5.88 4.55 -3.53
N TYR A 172 4.96 3.59 -3.55
CA TYR A 172 4.76 2.71 -4.69
C TYR A 172 4.23 3.50 -5.90
N ALA A 173 3.22 4.35 -5.72
CA ALA A 173 2.72 5.24 -6.77
C ALA A 173 3.83 6.17 -7.30
N ALA A 174 4.66 6.71 -6.40
CA ALA A 174 5.82 7.51 -6.78
C ALA A 174 6.83 6.73 -7.60
N TRP A 175 7.16 5.49 -7.20
CA TRP A 175 8.14 4.67 -7.90
C TRP A 175 7.70 4.34 -9.34
N LEU A 176 6.41 4.11 -9.55
CA LEU A 176 5.84 3.90 -10.89
C LEU A 176 5.98 5.14 -11.81
N LEU A 177 5.88 6.33 -11.23
CA LEU A 177 5.88 7.63 -11.91
C LEU A 177 7.16 8.45 -11.62
N TRP A 178 8.25 7.79 -11.23
CA TRP A 178 9.40 8.43 -10.58
C TRP A 178 10.00 9.60 -11.37
N ASP A 179 10.12 9.42 -12.68
CA ASP A 179 10.72 10.39 -13.60
C ASP A 179 9.86 11.66 -13.81
N ASP A 180 8.61 11.63 -13.33
CA ASP A 180 7.66 12.75 -13.48
C ASP A 180 7.64 13.68 -12.26
N PHE A 181 8.33 13.31 -11.18
CA PHE A 181 8.47 14.14 -9.99
C PHE A 181 9.66 15.09 -10.13
N SER A 182 9.52 16.31 -9.59
CA SER A 182 10.67 17.22 -9.47
C SER A 182 11.73 16.63 -8.52
N PRO A 183 13.02 16.96 -8.65
CA PRO A 183 14.06 16.49 -7.73
C PRO A 183 13.75 16.80 -6.26
N LYS A 184 13.07 17.93 -6.01
CA LYS A 184 12.61 18.31 -4.67
C LYS A 184 11.53 17.35 -4.14
N ASP A 185 10.54 17.01 -4.96
CA ASP A 185 9.48 16.10 -4.56
C ASP A 185 10.01 14.65 -4.42
N GLN A 186 10.93 14.23 -5.29
CA GLN A 186 11.67 12.96 -5.16
C GLN A 186 12.42 12.89 -3.81
N SER A 187 13.08 13.98 -3.40
CA SER A 187 13.74 14.06 -2.08
C SER A 187 12.74 13.92 -0.93
N TYR A 188 11.57 14.58 -1.02
CA TYR A 188 10.54 14.47 0.02
C TYR A 188 9.96 13.07 0.14
N ILE A 189 9.69 12.40 -0.98
CA ILE A 189 9.18 11.03 -1.02
C ILE A 189 10.21 10.07 -0.42
N THR A 190 11.48 10.18 -0.83
CA THR A 190 12.56 9.33 -0.33
C THR A 190 12.71 9.47 1.19
N LYS A 191 12.77 10.71 1.70
CA LYS A 191 12.87 10.96 3.15
C LYS A 191 11.70 10.38 3.94
N MET A 192 10.47 10.47 3.40
CA MET A 192 9.28 9.89 4.01
C MET A 192 9.40 8.36 4.12
N ILE A 193 9.74 7.68 3.02
CA ILE A 193 9.90 6.21 2.98
C ILE A 193 11.00 5.75 3.95
N VAL A 194 12.18 6.38 3.90
CA VAL A 194 13.32 6.02 4.77
C VAL A 194 12.96 6.22 6.24
N THR A 195 12.35 7.35 6.60
CA THR A 195 12.00 7.66 7.98
C THR A 195 10.97 6.68 8.55
N GLU A 196 9.94 6.36 7.78
CA GLU A 196 8.92 5.40 8.23
C GLU A 196 9.46 3.96 8.26
N ALA A 197 10.35 3.57 7.33
CA ALA A 197 10.98 2.25 7.34
C ALA A 197 11.95 2.06 8.52
N ASP A 198 12.81 3.06 8.79
CA ASP A 198 13.77 3.02 9.90
C ASP A 198 13.10 2.92 11.27
N ARG A 199 11.89 3.49 11.41
CA ARG A 199 11.10 3.43 12.65
C ARG A 199 10.82 1.99 13.11
N PHE A 200 10.80 1.02 12.21
CA PHE A 200 10.50 -0.38 12.53
C PHE A 200 11.74 -1.24 12.80
N LEU A 201 12.94 -0.76 12.51
CA LEU A 201 14.17 -1.51 12.80
C LEU A 201 14.31 -1.90 14.29
N PRO A 202 14.00 -1.03 15.27
CA PRO A 202 14.10 -1.39 16.68
C PRO A 202 12.83 -2.07 17.24
N THR A 203 11.76 -2.22 16.46
CA THR A 203 10.49 -2.76 16.95
C THR A 203 10.31 -4.23 16.58
N ALA A 204 9.50 -4.93 17.37
CA ALA A 204 9.02 -6.28 17.06
C ALA A 204 7.60 -6.22 16.48
N PRO A 205 7.18 -7.23 15.69
CA PRO A 205 5.78 -7.44 15.36
C PRO A 205 4.90 -7.57 16.60
N LEU A 206 3.62 -7.23 16.45
CA LEU A 206 2.63 -7.35 17.52
C LEU A 206 1.84 -8.64 17.34
N PHE A 207 1.44 -9.25 18.46
CA PHE A 207 0.72 -10.52 18.44
C PHE A 207 -0.62 -10.42 19.16
N TYR A 208 -1.71 -10.89 18.54
CA TYR A 208 -3.03 -11.02 19.16
C TYR A 208 -2.95 -11.81 20.47
N LYS A 209 -2.27 -12.96 20.40
CA LYS A 209 -2.01 -13.85 21.53
C LYS A 209 -0.53 -14.16 21.63
N ASP A 210 -0.02 -14.28 22.85
CA ASP A 210 1.36 -14.70 23.08
C ASP A 210 1.56 -16.20 22.83
N SER A 211 2.80 -16.68 23.00
CA SER A 211 3.16 -18.09 22.79
C SER A 211 2.45 -19.09 23.73
N SER A 212 1.83 -18.63 24.82
CA SER A 212 1.02 -19.47 25.71
C SER A 212 -0.47 -19.49 25.34
N GLY A 213 -0.86 -18.67 24.35
CA GLY A 213 -2.26 -18.46 23.97
C GLY A 213 -2.98 -17.41 24.82
N LYS A 214 -2.27 -16.66 25.67
CA LYS A 214 -2.85 -15.54 26.42
C LYS A 214 -3.13 -14.39 25.46
N ILE A 215 -4.37 -13.89 25.50
CA ILE A 215 -4.82 -12.73 24.73
C ILE A 215 -4.08 -11.47 25.20
N LEU A 216 -3.38 -10.82 24.27
CA LEU A 216 -2.70 -9.54 24.47
C LEU A 216 -3.56 -8.36 24.00
N PHE A 217 -4.24 -8.52 22.86
CA PHE A 217 -5.11 -7.50 22.26
C PHE A 217 -6.51 -8.07 21.98
N PRO A 218 -7.45 -8.01 22.95
CA PRO A 218 -8.77 -8.62 22.80
C PRO A 218 -9.50 -8.20 21.53
N GLY A 219 -9.74 -9.16 20.63
CA GLY A 219 -10.46 -8.95 19.39
C GLY A 219 -9.68 -8.20 18.32
N ASP A 220 -8.38 -8.02 18.46
CA ASP A 220 -7.55 -7.24 17.55
C ASP A 220 -6.36 -8.10 17.13
N SER A 221 -6.45 -8.64 15.91
CA SER A 221 -5.55 -9.67 15.40
C SER A 221 -4.12 -9.18 15.17
N LYS A 222 -3.89 -7.86 15.05
CA LYS A 222 -2.62 -7.26 14.59
C LYS A 222 -2.13 -7.66 13.20
N ILE A 223 -2.90 -8.46 12.48
CA ILE A 223 -2.55 -8.94 11.13
C ILE A 223 -2.39 -7.81 10.13
N GLU A 224 -3.27 -6.80 10.17
CA GLU A 224 -3.27 -5.73 9.18
C GLU A 224 -2.13 -4.75 9.42
N GLU A 225 -1.86 -4.38 10.68
CA GLU A 225 -0.76 -3.49 11.01
C GLU A 225 0.58 -4.14 10.70
N ASP A 226 0.79 -5.40 11.08
CA ASP A 226 2.02 -6.11 10.77
C ASP A 226 2.22 -6.24 9.25
N ALA A 227 1.15 -6.53 8.50
CA ALA A 227 1.22 -6.59 7.05
C ALA A 227 1.54 -5.21 6.43
N TRP A 228 0.88 -4.12 6.85
CA TRP A 228 1.20 -2.76 6.37
C TRP A 228 2.65 -2.36 6.63
N ASN A 229 3.19 -2.75 7.80
CA ASN A 229 4.57 -2.49 8.16
C ASN A 229 5.53 -3.25 7.24
N ALA A 230 5.23 -4.53 6.95
CA ALA A 230 5.97 -5.31 5.98
C ALA A 230 5.97 -4.67 4.59
N GLU A 231 4.83 -4.15 4.13
CA GLU A 231 4.72 -3.52 2.80
C GLU A 231 5.68 -2.38 2.60
N LEU A 232 5.73 -1.46 3.58
CA LEU A 232 6.66 -0.35 3.53
C LEU A 232 8.12 -0.83 3.55
N LEU A 233 8.44 -1.80 4.41
CA LEU A 233 9.81 -2.27 4.60
C LEU A 233 10.36 -2.94 3.34
N TYR A 234 9.59 -3.83 2.70
CA TYR A 234 10.04 -4.44 1.45
C TYR A 234 10.06 -3.44 0.30
N LEU A 235 9.18 -2.42 0.30
CA LEU A 235 9.22 -1.35 -0.69
C LEU A 235 10.52 -0.55 -0.53
N ALA A 236 10.85 -0.12 0.69
CA ALA A 236 12.08 0.62 0.96
C ALA A 236 13.33 -0.17 0.53
N ALA A 237 13.41 -1.46 0.90
CA ALA A 237 14.54 -2.32 0.53
C ALA A 237 14.68 -2.56 -0.98
N THR A 238 13.57 -2.62 -1.70
CA THR A 238 13.59 -2.85 -3.15
C THR A 238 13.84 -1.58 -3.95
N MET A 239 13.25 -0.46 -3.52
CA MET A 239 13.37 0.86 -4.14
C MET A 239 14.74 1.50 -3.87
N LEU A 240 15.37 1.22 -2.72
CA LEU A 240 16.67 1.74 -2.29
C LEU A 240 17.65 0.57 -1.99
N PRO A 241 18.11 -0.17 -3.01
CA PRO A 241 18.93 -1.36 -2.81
C PRO A 241 20.31 -1.06 -2.21
N ASP A 242 20.86 0.13 -2.44
CA ASP A 242 22.18 0.54 -1.97
C ASP A 242 22.14 1.29 -0.62
N HIS A 243 20.96 1.47 -0.02
CA HIS A 243 20.85 2.07 1.31
C HIS A 243 21.46 1.15 2.37
N PRO A 244 22.23 1.67 3.36
CA PRO A 244 22.86 0.86 4.41
C PRO A 244 21.90 -0.01 5.22
N ASN A 245 20.63 0.38 5.31
CA ASN A 245 19.59 -0.39 5.99
C ASN A 245 18.77 -1.31 5.05
N SER A 246 19.08 -1.38 3.76
CA SER A 246 18.27 -2.14 2.79
C SER A 246 18.06 -3.60 3.20
N ASN A 247 19.13 -4.31 3.55
CA ASN A 247 19.05 -5.68 4.05
C ASN A 247 18.31 -5.78 5.39
N LYS A 248 18.52 -4.82 6.30
CA LYS A 248 17.85 -4.78 7.60
C LYS A 248 16.34 -4.58 7.45
N TRP A 249 15.92 -3.70 6.55
CA TRP A 249 14.50 -3.52 6.22
C TRP A 249 13.93 -4.80 5.61
N LEU A 250 14.63 -5.46 4.70
CA LEU A 250 14.16 -6.72 4.12
C LEU A 250 14.04 -7.84 5.16
N GLN A 251 15.01 -7.97 6.06
CA GLN A 251 14.97 -8.94 7.15
C GLN A 251 13.80 -8.65 8.11
N LYS A 252 13.57 -7.37 8.44
CA LYS A 252 12.44 -6.94 9.24
C LYS A 252 11.10 -7.16 8.53
N ALA A 253 11.04 -6.95 7.21
CA ALA A 253 9.85 -7.26 6.42
C ALA A 253 9.50 -8.76 6.48
N VAL A 254 10.50 -9.65 6.41
CA VAL A 254 10.30 -11.09 6.60
C VAL A 254 9.74 -11.42 7.98
N GLU A 255 10.27 -10.81 9.03
CA GLU A 255 9.77 -10.98 10.39
C GLU A 255 8.28 -10.57 10.51
N TYR A 256 7.91 -9.40 9.97
CA TYR A 256 6.52 -8.93 9.96
C TYR A 256 5.60 -9.80 9.08
N MET A 257 6.05 -10.26 7.90
CA MET A 257 5.26 -11.13 7.02
C MET A 257 4.93 -12.48 7.69
N VAL A 258 5.92 -13.07 8.37
CA VAL A 258 5.74 -14.33 9.10
C VAL A 258 4.84 -14.13 10.32
N ALA A 259 5.02 -13.04 11.07
CA ALA A 259 4.19 -12.73 12.24
C ALA A 259 2.72 -12.44 11.90
N ALA A 260 2.46 -11.63 10.86
CA ALA A 260 1.12 -11.24 10.44
C ALA A 260 0.20 -12.46 10.25
N THR A 261 0.72 -13.53 9.67
CA THR A 261 -0.04 -14.71 9.27
C THR A 261 0.26 -15.95 10.12
N ALA A 262 0.91 -15.78 11.28
CA ALA A 262 1.28 -16.89 12.16
C ALA A 262 0.07 -17.54 12.82
N LEU A 263 0.09 -18.88 12.88
CA LEU A 263 -0.86 -19.70 13.62
C LEU A 263 -0.24 -20.27 14.91
N PRO A 264 -1.04 -20.78 15.87
CA PRO A 264 -0.53 -21.46 17.06
C PRO A 264 0.47 -22.58 16.73
N SER A 265 0.22 -23.37 15.69
CA SER A 265 1.12 -24.46 15.28
C SER A 265 2.50 -23.97 14.81
N ASP A 266 2.62 -22.71 14.39
CA ASP A 266 3.87 -22.14 13.89
C ASP A 266 4.88 -21.83 14.99
N LEU A 267 4.44 -21.75 16.25
CA LEU A 267 5.31 -21.62 17.42
C LEU A 267 6.26 -22.81 17.61
N HIS A 268 5.96 -23.95 16.97
CA HIS A 268 6.77 -25.16 17.00
C HIS A 268 7.23 -25.58 15.59
N ASN A 269 7.05 -24.72 14.59
CA ASN A 269 7.35 -25.04 13.20
C ASN A 269 8.85 -24.94 12.92
N SER A 270 9.46 -26.09 12.64
CA SER A 270 10.89 -26.22 12.35
C SER A 270 11.26 -25.97 10.88
N LYS A 271 10.28 -25.70 10.00
CA LYS A 271 10.54 -25.31 8.60
C LYS A 271 11.45 -24.08 8.61
N VAL A 272 12.55 -24.14 7.88
CA VAL A 272 13.47 -23.00 7.75
C VAL A 272 12.91 -22.02 6.73
N ILE A 273 12.70 -20.77 7.16
CA ILE A 273 12.40 -19.63 6.31
C ILE A 273 13.51 -18.59 6.46
N HIS A 274 14.13 -18.22 5.34
CA HIS A 274 15.21 -17.23 5.27
C HIS A 274 16.33 -17.46 6.30
N GLY A 275 16.74 -18.73 6.45
CA GLY A 275 17.87 -19.13 7.30
C GLY A 275 17.53 -19.38 8.78
N LYS A 276 16.28 -19.18 9.22
CA LYS A 276 15.85 -19.48 10.60
C LYS A 276 14.60 -20.37 10.61
N PRO A 277 14.44 -21.30 11.57
CA PRO A 277 13.17 -21.97 11.81
C PRO A 277 12.03 -20.96 11.98
N VAL A 278 10.83 -21.27 11.47
CA VAL A 278 9.63 -20.44 11.63
C VAL A 278 9.41 -20.05 13.11
N SER A 279 9.54 -21.01 14.03
CA SER A 279 9.41 -20.78 15.47
C SER A 279 10.33 -19.68 16.01
N ASN A 280 11.48 -19.43 15.37
CA ASN A 280 12.45 -18.44 15.83
C ASN A 280 12.11 -17.01 15.37
N TRP A 281 11.15 -16.86 14.46
CA TRP A 281 10.61 -15.55 14.07
C TRP A 281 9.46 -15.08 14.98
N LEU A 282 8.89 -15.99 15.79
CA LEU A 282 7.58 -15.78 16.42
C LEU A 282 7.66 -15.66 17.94
N LYS A 283 6.81 -14.80 18.50
CA LYS A 283 6.56 -14.68 19.95
C LYS A 283 5.07 -14.88 20.32
N GLY A 284 4.25 -15.19 19.33
CA GLY A 284 2.81 -15.28 19.42
C GLY A 284 2.20 -15.60 18.06
N TYR A 285 0.90 -15.39 17.92
CA TYR A 285 0.16 -15.64 16.69
C TYR A 285 -1.00 -14.65 16.51
N ASN A 286 -1.38 -14.43 15.25
CA ASN A 286 -2.37 -13.45 14.79
C ASN A 286 -3.57 -14.11 14.09
N VAL A 287 -3.42 -15.37 13.70
CA VAL A 287 -4.42 -16.18 13.00
C VAL A 287 -4.74 -17.41 13.83
N GLU A 288 -6.00 -17.78 13.95
CA GLU A 288 -6.44 -18.99 14.64
C GLU A 288 -6.47 -20.19 13.68
N GLU A 289 -6.31 -21.40 14.20
CA GLU A 289 -6.42 -22.63 13.40
C GLU A 289 -7.87 -22.86 12.92
N PRO A 290 -8.12 -23.20 11.64
CA PRO A 290 -7.14 -23.56 10.61
C PRO A 290 -6.73 -22.41 9.67
N GLY A 291 -7.03 -21.15 10.03
CA GLY A 291 -6.70 -19.98 9.21
C GLY A 291 -7.66 -18.79 9.36
N PHE A 292 -8.55 -18.77 10.36
CA PHE A 292 -9.51 -17.67 10.52
C PHE A 292 -8.94 -16.52 11.33
N VAL A 293 -9.35 -15.30 10.97
CA VAL A 293 -8.86 -14.08 11.61
C VAL A 293 -9.95 -13.55 12.54
N ILE A 294 -9.59 -13.35 13.81
CA ILE A 294 -10.45 -12.66 14.78
C ILE A 294 -10.07 -11.19 14.79
N ASN A 295 -10.95 -10.35 14.26
CA ASN A 295 -10.78 -8.90 14.32
C ASN A 295 -12.08 -8.21 14.70
N HIS A 296 -11.99 -7.08 15.38
CA HIS A 296 -13.11 -6.41 16.04
C HIS A 296 -13.95 -7.34 16.93
N GLY A 297 -13.27 -8.30 17.57
CA GLY A 297 -13.90 -9.26 18.47
C GLY A 297 -14.75 -10.35 17.81
N ILE A 298 -14.69 -10.46 16.47
CA ILE A 298 -15.45 -11.46 15.70
C ILE A 298 -14.55 -12.19 14.69
N ILE A 299 -14.94 -13.40 14.30
CA ILE A 299 -14.40 -14.06 13.11
C ILE A 299 -14.79 -13.20 11.90
N HIS A 300 -13.79 -12.56 11.28
CA HIS A 300 -14.03 -11.46 10.38
C HIS A 300 -13.57 -11.76 8.94
N PRO A 301 -14.47 -12.18 8.03
CA PRO A 301 -14.14 -12.54 6.64
C PRO A 301 -13.34 -11.49 5.87
N ILE A 302 -13.62 -10.19 6.08
CA ILE A 302 -12.85 -9.10 5.45
C ILE A 302 -11.38 -9.07 5.87
N TYR A 303 -11.07 -9.40 7.13
CA TYR A 303 -9.69 -9.45 7.61
C TYR A 303 -8.99 -10.75 7.19
N ASN A 304 -9.76 -11.81 6.95
CA ASN A 304 -9.26 -12.96 6.18
C ASN A 304 -8.89 -12.57 4.75
N ALA A 305 -9.64 -11.68 4.09
CA ALA A 305 -9.36 -11.13 2.76
C ALA A 305 -8.26 -10.05 2.76
N LEU A 306 -7.15 -10.35 3.45
CA LEU A 306 -6.06 -9.43 3.75
C LEU A 306 -5.33 -8.91 2.49
N THR A 307 -5.58 -7.65 2.16
CA THR A 307 -5.03 -7.00 0.97
C THR A 307 -3.53 -6.71 1.04
N SER A 308 -2.96 -6.50 2.22
CA SER A 308 -1.57 -6.05 2.37
C SER A 308 -0.53 -7.16 2.23
N MET A 309 -0.91 -8.43 2.42
CA MET A 309 0.04 -9.56 2.27
C MET A 309 0.24 -9.99 0.80
N ILE A 310 -0.61 -9.56 -0.13
CA ILE A 310 -0.59 -10.03 -1.51
C ILE A 310 0.24 -9.16 -2.46
N ASN A 311 0.77 -8.04 -1.97
CA ASN A 311 1.46 -7.05 -2.79
C ASN A 311 2.98 -7.25 -2.91
N ALA A 312 3.61 -8.10 -2.11
CA ALA A 312 5.06 -8.33 -2.23
C ALA A 312 5.46 -8.76 -3.66
N PRO A 313 4.79 -9.73 -4.34
CA PRO A 313 5.18 -10.12 -5.68
C PRO A 313 5.17 -8.99 -6.72
N ILE A 314 4.23 -8.02 -6.64
CA ILE A 314 4.20 -6.89 -7.58
C ILE A 314 5.38 -5.94 -7.37
N VAL A 315 5.85 -5.77 -6.12
CA VAL A 315 7.04 -4.96 -5.81
C VAL A 315 8.34 -5.64 -6.26
N PHE A 316 8.56 -6.89 -5.86
CA PHE A 316 9.82 -7.58 -6.18
C PHE A 316 9.97 -7.83 -7.69
N SER A 317 8.88 -8.19 -8.37
CA SER A 317 8.91 -8.46 -9.82
C SER A 317 9.16 -7.18 -10.63
N LEU A 318 8.67 -6.02 -10.19
CA LEU A 318 9.01 -4.71 -10.78
C LEU A 318 10.52 -4.41 -10.68
N ALA A 319 11.13 -4.75 -9.54
CA ALA A 319 12.58 -4.63 -9.34
C ALA A 319 13.39 -5.71 -10.08
N GLY A 320 12.74 -6.68 -10.73
CA GLY A 320 13.41 -7.87 -11.28
C GLY A 320 14.07 -8.75 -10.21
N LYS A 321 13.58 -8.68 -8.98
CA LYS A 321 14.02 -9.48 -7.83
C LYS A 321 13.06 -10.64 -7.60
N LYS A 322 13.55 -11.69 -6.93
CA LYS A 322 12.70 -12.78 -6.43
C LYS A 322 11.94 -12.32 -5.20
N THR A 323 10.72 -12.80 -5.04
CA THR A 323 9.87 -12.55 -3.88
C THR A 323 10.34 -13.40 -2.70
N PRO A 324 10.45 -12.86 -1.47
CA PRO A 324 10.72 -13.66 -0.28
C PRO A 324 9.66 -14.77 -0.09
N GLU A 325 10.09 -15.97 0.27
CA GLU A 325 9.21 -17.10 0.61
C GLU A 325 8.21 -16.73 1.73
N ALA A 326 8.59 -15.85 2.65
CA ALA A 326 7.72 -15.33 3.70
C ALA A 326 6.46 -14.61 3.15
N ALA A 327 6.50 -14.07 1.94
CA ALA A 327 5.37 -13.33 1.35
C ALA A 327 4.13 -14.20 1.05
N ARG A 328 4.27 -15.53 1.09
CA ARG A 328 3.16 -16.47 0.92
C ARG A 328 2.94 -17.36 2.14
N PHE A 329 3.56 -17.01 3.27
CA PHE A 329 3.46 -17.78 4.49
C PHE A 329 1.99 -17.84 4.95
N ASN A 330 1.47 -19.05 5.16
CA ASN A 330 0.10 -19.36 5.59
C ASN A 330 -1.05 -18.74 4.79
N LEU A 331 -0.81 -18.11 3.64
CA LEU A 331 -1.88 -17.57 2.81
C LEU A 331 -2.79 -18.67 2.28
N ASP A 332 -2.25 -19.87 2.06
CA ASP A 332 -3.01 -21.07 1.72
C ASP A 332 -3.99 -21.52 2.81
N LYS A 333 -3.57 -21.47 4.08
CA LYS A 333 -4.42 -21.74 5.24
C LYS A 333 -5.52 -20.69 5.42
N ILE A 334 -5.18 -19.41 5.27
CA ILE A 334 -6.16 -18.32 5.30
C ILE A 334 -7.18 -18.50 4.17
N TYR A 335 -6.73 -18.84 2.96
CA TYR A 335 -7.62 -19.09 1.82
C TYR A 335 -8.50 -20.32 2.01
N TYR A 336 -7.96 -21.39 2.61
CA TYR A 336 -8.72 -22.56 3.01
C TYR A 336 -9.86 -22.19 3.97
N SER A 337 -9.62 -21.30 4.93
CA SER A 337 -10.64 -20.90 5.91
C SER A 337 -11.87 -20.25 5.27
N VAL A 338 -11.68 -19.45 4.22
CA VAL A 338 -12.81 -18.79 3.53
C VAL A 338 -13.51 -19.72 2.52
N THR A 339 -12.75 -20.61 1.87
CA THR A 339 -13.26 -21.44 0.76
C THR A 339 -13.78 -22.82 1.17
N ALA A 340 -13.30 -23.39 2.28
CA ALA A 340 -13.50 -24.80 2.60
C ALA A 340 -13.84 -25.11 4.07
N HIS A 341 -13.44 -24.27 5.03
CA HIS A 341 -13.80 -24.51 6.43
C HIS A 341 -15.30 -24.28 6.66
N ARG A 342 -15.98 -25.27 7.26
CA ARG A 342 -17.43 -25.20 7.56
C ARG A 342 -17.65 -24.81 9.02
N PHE A 343 -18.33 -23.68 9.21
CA PHE A 343 -18.83 -23.23 10.51
C PHE A 343 -20.18 -23.90 10.81
N SER A 344 -20.29 -24.60 11.94
CA SER A 344 -21.56 -25.22 12.37
C SER A 344 -22.51 -24.20 13.00
N SER A 345 -23.80 -24.33 12.75
CA SER A 345 -24.83 -23.60 13.50
C SER A 345 -25.62 -24.58 14.36
N PRO A 346 -25.68 -24.41 15.69
CA PRO A 346 -24.94 -23.45 16.55
C PRO A 346 -23.43 -23.79 16.73
N PRO A 347 -22.58 -22.88 17.29
CA PRO A 347 -22.91 -21.56 17.85
C PRO A 347 -22.91 -20.41 16.81
N TYR A 348 -22.44 -20.65 15.59
CA TYR A 348 -22.42 -19.64 14.54
C TYR A 348 -23.83 -19.39 13.96
N LYS A 349 -24.00 -18.26 13.27
CA LYS A 349 -25.31 -17.86 12.71
C LYS A 349 -25.89 -18.91 11.77
N ALA A 350 -27.18 -19.20 11.88
CA ALA A 350 -27.86 -20.14 10.97
C ALA A 350 -27.79 -19.66 9.51
N PRO A 351 -27.65 -20.56 8.53
CA PRO A 351 -27.65 -22.03 8.65
C PRO A 351 -26.27 -22.66 8.93
N GLY A 352 -25.22 -21.86 9.16
CA GLY A 352 -23.83 -22.33 9.11
C GLY A 352 -23.34 -22.51 7.66
N GLY A 353 -22.14 -23.04 7.49
CA GLY A 353 -21.53 -23.29 6.18
C GLY A 353 -20.13 -22.71 6.05
N THR A 354 -19.63 -22.67 4.81
CA THR A 354 -18.38 -22.00 4.44
C THR A 354 -18.60 -20.49 4.31
N MET A 355 -17.56 -19.65 4.50
CA MET A 355 -17.71 -18.21 4.24
C MET A 355 -18.07 -17.96 2.77
N TYR A 356 -17.39 -18.63 1.83
CA TYR A 356 -17.79 -18.58 0.43
C TYR A 356 -18.93 -19.54 0.15
N GLN A 357 -19.99 -19.02 -0.45
CA GLN A 357 -21.22 -19.76 -0.75
C GLN A 357 -21.19 -20.19 -2.22
N GLU A 358 -21.27 -21.50 -2.46
CA GLU A 358 -21.13 -22.05 -3.81
C GLU A 358 -22.14 -21.43 -4.80
N GLY A 359 -21.62 -20.91 -5.91
CA GLY A 359 -22.43 -20.36 -7.00
C GLY A 359 -22.94 -18.94 -6.73
N SER A 360 -22.50 -18.32 -5.63
CA SER A 360 -22.92 -17.01 -5.20
C SER A 360 -21.71 -16.11 -4.92
N PRO A 361 -21.78 -14.80 -5.22
CA PRO A 361 -20.79 -13.84 -4.73
C PRO A 361 -20.99 -13.48 -3.25
N GLU A 362 -22.09 -13.91 -2.64
CA GLU A 362 -22.42 -13.58 -1.25
C GLU A 362 -21.49 -14.32 -0.28
N VAL A 363 -21.06 -13.59 0.75
CA VAL A 363 -20.20 -14.12 1.81
C VAL A 363 -21.03 -14.36 3.07
N TYR A 364 -20.92 -15.56 3.61
CA TYR A 364 -21.45 -15.91 4.92
C TYR A 364 -20.50 -15.41 6.01
N TYR A 365 -21.08 -14.67 6.96
CA TYR A 365 -20.37 -14.09 8.10
C TYR A 365 -20.75 -14.86 9.37
N PRO A 366 -19.90 -15.78 9.88
CA PRO A 366 -20.25 -16.69 10.98
C PRO A 366 -20.75 -15.99 12.24
N GLU A 367 -20.18 -14.82 12.54
CA GLU A 367 -20.50 -14.01 13.72
C GLU A 367 -21.09 -12.63 13.36
N GLY A 368 -21.18 -12.30 12.06
CA GLY A 368 -21.64 -11.01 11.55
C GLY A 368 -20.52 -10.14 10.98
N SER A 369 -20.85 -8.88 10.71
CA SER A 369 -19.96 -7.86 10.17
C SER A 369 -20.34 -6.52 10.77
N ASP A 370 -19.36 -5.72 11.15
CA ASP A 370 -19.51 -4.31 11.58
C ASP A 370 -19.13 -3.32 10.47
N TRP A 371 -18.50 -3.80 9.39
CA TRP A 371 -18.19 -3.01 8.20
C TRP A 371 -19.28 -3.00 7.13
N GLY A 372 -20.27 -3.88 7.22
CA GLY A 372 -21.26 -4.11 6.15
C GLY A 372 -21.00 -5.40 5.36
N LEU A 373 -21.87 -5.68 4.38
CA LEU A 373 -21.89 -6.97 3.68
C LEU A 373 -21.53 -6.89 2.19
N GLY A 374 -21.27 -5.69 1.67
CA GLY A 374 -21.09 -5.42 0.25
C GLY A 374 -19.64 -5.24 -0.21
N ILE A 375 -18.66 -5.73 0.55
CA ILE A 375 -17.22 -5.47 0.30
C ILE A 375 -16.60 -6.58 -0.56
N TYR A 376 -17.18 -6.82 -1.74
CA TYR A 376 -16.79 -7.94 -2.62
C TYR A 376 -15.38 -7.76 -3.23
N ASP A 377 -14.91 -6.52 -3.34
CA ASP A 377 -13.60 -6.16 -3.86
C ASP A 377 -12.43 -6.69 -3.03
N ALA A 378 -12.62 -6.85 -1.70
CA ALA A 378 -11.62 -7.46 -0.83
C ALA A 378 -11.39 -8.93 -1.21
N PHE A 379 -12.50 -9.66 -1.35
CA PHE A 379 -12.50 -11.08 -1.69
C PHE A 379 -12.02 -11.30 -3.12
N ALA A 380 -12.49 -10.50 -4.07
CA ALA A 380 -12.03 -10.56 -5.46
C ALA A 380 -10.51 -10.39 -5.57
N ASN A 381 -9.93 -9.42 -4.86
CA ASN A 381 -8.48 -9.20 -4.86
C ASN A 381 -7.72 -10.39 -4.27
N MET A 382 -8.20 -10.95 -3.15
CA MET A 382 -7.64 -12.14 -2.53
C MET A 382 -7.69 -13.35 -3.49
N ASP A 383 -8.85 -13.60 -4.11
CA ASP A 383 -9.05 -14.70 -5.05
C ASP A 383 -8.11 -14.62 -6.25
N ILE A 384 -7.95 -13.40 -6.79
CA ILE A 384 -7.05 -13.13 -7.90
C ILE A 384 -5.61 -13.45 -7.50
N ALA A 385 -5.16 -12.98 -6.34
CA ALA A 385 -3.83 -13.30 -5.85
C ALA A 385 -3.66 -14.81 -5.58
N ALA A 386 -4.68 -15.48 -5.05
CA ALA A 386 -4.63 -16.91 -4.71
C ALA A 386 -4.38 -17.79 -5.93
N PHE A 387 -5.15 -17.62 -7.00
CA PHE A 387 -4.94 -18.41 -8.22
C PHE A 387 -3.71 -17.95 -9.01
N THR A 388 -3.38 -16.65 -8.98
CA THR A 388 -2.25 -16.11 -9.76
C THR A 388 -0.91 -16.56 -9.19
N TYR A 389 -0.81 -16.62 -7.86
CA TYR A 389 0.41 -17.02 -7.15
C TYR A 389 0.40 -18.48 -6.68
N GLY A 390 -0.72 -19.19 -6.85
CA GLY A 390 -0.81 -20.64 -6.65
C GLY A 390 -0.93 -21.10 -5.19
N TRP A 391 -1.41 -20.23 -4.28
CA TRP A 391 -1.67 -20.59 -2.88
C TRP A 391 -3.14 -20.94 -2.61
N ASP A 392 -3.93 -21.20 -3.66
CA ASP A 392 -5.25 -21.82 -3.55
C ASP A 392 -5.19 -23.37 -3.55
N ASN A 393 -4.01 -23.96 -3.34
CA ASN A 393 -3.76 -25.40 -3.37
C ASN A 393 -4.62 -26.18 -2.33
N LEU A 394 -4.90 -25.60 -1.16
CA LEU A 394 -5.73 -26.21 -0.12
C LEU A 394 -7.24 -26.07 -0.36
N ALA A 395 -7.68 -25.21 -1.30
CA ALA A 395 -9.09 -25.11 -1.64
C ALA A 395 -9.61 -26.43 -2.24
N GLN A 396 -10.80 -26.87 -1.82
CA GLN A 396 -11.30 -28.21 -2.12
C GLN A 396 -12.02 -28.29 -3.47
N LYS A 397 -13.21 -27.69 -3.57
CA LYS A 397 -14.09 -27.83 -4.75
C LYS A 397 -13.79 -26.82 -5.86
N HIS A 398 -13.65 -25.55 -5.48
CA HIS A 398 -13.45 -24.43 -6.39
C HIS A 398 -12.17 -23.68 -6.03
N LYS A 399 -11.36 -23.38 -7.05
CA LYS A 399 -10.09 -22.65 -6.95
C LYS A 399 -10.30 -21.14 -7.12
N GLY A 400 -9.26 -20.34 -6.90
CA GLY A 400 -9.39 -18.88 -6.84
C GLY A 400 -9.99 -18.25 -8.09
N LYS A 401 -9.72 -18.79 -9.28
CA LYS A 401 -10.28 -18.25 -10.53
C LYS A 401 -11.82 -18.33 -10.58
N TYR A 402 -12.43 -19.34 -9.95
CA TYR A 402 -13.88 -19.48 -9.88
C TYR A 402 -14.49 -18.38 -9.00
N TRP A 403 -13.95 -18.20 -7.80
CA TRP A 403 -14.42 -17.20 -6.83
C TRP A 403 -14.16 -15.77 -7.31
N ALA A 404 -12.98 -15.53 -7.89
CA ALA A 404 -12.62 -14.25 -8.50
C ALA A 404 -13.65 -13.79 -9.52
N LYS A 405 -14.17 -14.70 -10.37
CA LYS A 405 -15.20 -14.36 -11.35
C LYS A 405 -16.48 -13.89 -10.66
N LEU A 406 -16.98 -14.63 -9.67
CA LEU A 406 -18.22 -14.29 -8.97
C LEU A 406 -18.10 -12.94 -8.26
N HIS A 407 -17.05 -12.74 -7.48
CA HIS A 407 -16.85 -11.50 -6.74
C HIS A 407 -16.60 -10.31 -7.67
N MET A 408 -15.81 -10.47 -8.75
CA MET A 408 -15.57 -9.39 -9.71
C MET A 408 -16.82 -8.99 -10.49
N ASP A 409 -17.66 -9.96 -10.89
CA ASP A 409 -18.94 -9.65 -11.56
C ASP A 409 -19.84 -8.83 -10.61
N LYS A 410 -19.85 -9.15 -9.30
CA LYS A 410 -20.59 -8.38 -8.29
C LYS A 410 -20.01 -6.97 -8.08
N VAL A 411 -18.69 -6.81 -8.06
CA VAL A 411 -18.03 -5.49 -7.99
C VAL A 411 -18.44 -4.61 -9.16
N LEU A 412 -18.44 -5.13 -10.39
CA LEU A 412 -18.91 -4.35 -11.54
C LEU A 412 -20.39 -3.99 -11.41
N ALA A 413 -21.24 -4.94 -11.02
CA ALA A 413 -22.66 -4.67 -10.82
C ALA A 413 -22.90 -3.57 -9.77
N GLN A 414 -22.07 -3.49 -8.73
CA GLN A 414 -22.13 -2.40 -7.74
C GLN A 414 -21.83 -1.04 -8.36
N GLN A 415 -20.79 -0.94 -9.17
CA GLN A 415 -20.37 0.30 -9.85
C GLN A 415 -21.33 0.73 -10.96
N GLU A 416 -21.97 -0.23 -11.63
CA GLU A 416 -22.87 0.02 -12.75
C GLU A 416 -24.12 0.82 -12.36
N ARG A 417 -24.49 0.76 -11.08
CA ARG A 417 -25.63 1.49 -10.50
C ARG A 417 -25.48 3.02 -10.58
N PHE A 418 -24.27 3.53 -10.75
CA PHE A 418 -23.97 4.95 -10.63
C PHE A 418 -23.37 5.53 -11.91
N ALA A 419 -23.76 6.77 -12.23
CA ALA A 419 -23.28 7.46 -13.42
C ALA A 419 -21.78 7.79 -13.37
N ASP A 420 -21.29 8.14 -12.18
CA ASP A 420 -19.88 8.43 -11.89
C ASP A 420 -19.07 7.19 -11.50
N ARG A 421 -19.72 6.02 -11.42
CA ARG A 421 -19.13 4.70 -11.18
C ARG A 421 -18.46 4.52 -9.81
N HIS A 422 -18.85 5.31 -8.80
CA HIS A 422 -18.53 4.92 -7.42
C HIS A 422 -19.17 3.56 -7.08
N THR A 423 -18.68 2.88 -6.05
CA THR A 423 -18.99 1.47 -5.83
C THR A 423 -20.16 1.28 -4.86
N TYR A 424 -20.11 1.96 -3.71
CA TYR A 424 -20.98 1.63 -2.58
C TYR A 424 -22.14 2.61 -2.42
N THR A 425 -23.35 2.08 -2.21
CA THR A 425 -24.56 2.91 -1.99
C THR A 425 -24.59 3.56 -0.60
N GLY A 426 -23.94 2.96 0.39
CA GLY A 426 -23.96 3.46 1.76
C GLY A 426 -23.38 2.49 2.78
N ASP A 427 -23.62 2.77 4.05
CA ASP A 427 -22.93 2.09 5.17
C ASP A 427 -23.32 0.62 5.35
N ASN A 428 -24.48 0.20 4.84
CA ASN A 428 -24.88 -1.21 4.85
C ASN A 428 -23.99 -2.08 3.95
N GLU A 429 -23.45 -1.50 2.87
CA GLU A 429 -22.53 -2.21 1.99
C GLU A 429 -21.09 -2.10 2.48
N ASN A 430 -20.67 -0.90 2.86
CA ASN A 430 -19.36 -0.65 3.44
C ASN A 430 -19.43 0.62 4.30
N SER A 431 -19.36 0.54 5.63
CA SER A 431 -19.43 1.69 6.53
C SER A 431 -18.12 2.47 6.64
N TYR A 432 -17.02 1.95 6.08
CA TYR A 432 -15.72 2.59 6.15
C TYR A 432 -15.71 3.97 5.46
N PRO A 433 -15.26 5.06 6.12
CA PRO A 433 -15.24 6.39 5.50
C PRO A 433 -14.36 6.51 4.24
N GLY A 434 -13.37 5.63 4.09
CA GLY A 434 -12.47 5.57 2.94
C GLY A 434 -12.77 4.45 1.94
N ARG A 435 -14.03 3.99 1.87
CA ARG A 435 -14.43 2.81 1.09
C ARG A 435 -14.04 2.88 -0.39
N GLU A 436 -14.16 4.05 -1.02
CA GLU A 436 -13.83 4.23 -2.44
C GLU A 436 -12.31 4.25 -2.66
N GLU A 437 -11.54 4.74 -1.69
CA GLU A 437 -10.09 4.70 -1.71
C GLU A 437 -9.57 3.28 -1.46
N ALA A 438 -10.25 2.49 -0.63
CA ALA A 438 -9.92 1.09 -0.38
C ALA A 438 -10.11 0.21 -1.62
N ILE A 439 -11.23 0.37 -2.36
CA ILE A 439 -11.40 -0.36 -3.62
C ILE A 439 -10.38 0.08 -4.68
N ALA A 440 -9.94 1.34 -4.67
CA ALA A 440 -8.86 1.79 -5.56
C ALA A 440 -7.55 1.02 -5.33
N THR A 441 -7.19 0.74 -4.08
CA THR A 441 -5.98 -0.05 -3.79
C THR A 441 -6.16 -1.51 -4.17
N ARG A 442 -7.32 -2.09 -3.90
CA ARG A 442 -7.62 -3.50 -4.19
C ARG A 442 -7.72 -3.78 -5.69
N MET A 443 -8.43 -2.95 -6.46
CA MET A 443 -8.53 -3.12 -7.91
C MET A 443 -7.21 -2.78 -8.61
N GLY A 444 -6.45 -1.81 -8.08
CA GLY A 444 -5.07 -1.56 -8.49
C GLY A 444 -4.19 -2.79 -8.30
N SER A 445 -4.21 -3.37 -7.10
CA SER A 445 -3.45 -4.58 -6.74
C SER A 445 -3.86 -5.79 -7.58
N ALA A 446 -5.16 -6.04 -7.75
CA ALA A 446 -5.70 -7.12 -8.56
C ALA A 446 -5.24 -7.00 -10.02
N TRP A 447 -5.37 -5.80 -10.61
CA TRP A 447 -4.89 -5.54 -11.96
C TRP A 447 -3.39 -5.76 -12.09
N MET A 448 -2.62 -5.18 -11.17
CA MET A 448 -1.16 -5.28 -11.18
C MET A 448 -0.68 -6.72 -11.01
N THR A 449 -1.39 -7.52 -10.20
CA THR A 449 -1.13 -8.94 -10.00
C THR A 449 -1.27 -9.72 -11.31
N ILE A 450 -2.41 -9.57 -12.00
CA ILE A 450 -2.65 -10.22 -13.31
C ILE A 450 -1.62 -9.73 -14.35
N TRP A 451 -1.42 -8.41 -14.42
CA TRP A 451 -0.52 -7.80 -15.39
C TRP A 451 0.93 -8.26 -15.17
N MET A 452 1.44 -8.20 -13.94
CA MET A 452 2.80 -8.62 -13.62
C MET A 452 2.99 -10.10 -13.87
N GLN A 453 2.05 -10.97 -13.48
CA GLN A 453 2.19 -12.41 -13.71
C GLN A 453 2.29 -12.73 -15.20
N GLN A 454 1.55 -12.00 -16.05
CA GLN A 454 1.72 -12.10 -17.49
C GLN A 454 3.11 -11.63 -17.94
N GLN A 455 3.58 -10.49 -17.45
CA GLN A 455 4.88 -9.92 -17.80
C GLN A 455 6.04 -10.80 -17.34
N ILE A 456 6.21 -10.93 -16.03
CA ILE A 456 7.26 -11.67 -15.35
C ILE A 456 6.58 -12.38 -14.16
N PRO A 457 6.33 -13.70 -14.28
CA PRO A 457 5.76 -14.48 -13.19
C PRO A 457 6.55 -14.34 -11.89
N ALA A 458 5.84 -14.28 -10.76
CA ALA A 458 6.45 -14.26 -9.45
C ALA A 458 7.30 -15.52 -9.22
N VAL A 459 8.53 -15.33 -8.75
CA VAL A 459 9.43 -16.42 -8.35
C VAL A 459 9.79 -16.22 -6.89
N TYR A 460 9.55 -17.24 -6.07
CA TYR A 460 9.84 -17.20 -4.65
C TYR A 460 11.26 -17.69 -4.35
N ASP A 461 11.90 -17.10 -3.34
CA ASP A 461 13.22 -17.48 -2.85
C ASP A 461 13.21 -17.61 -1.33
N ASN A 462 13.88 -18.65 -0.81
CA ASN A 462 14.01 -18.92 0.62
C ASN A 462 15.45 -18.75 1.13
N LYS A 463 16.34 -18.12 0.35
CA LYS A 463 17.71 -17.84 0.78
C LYS A 463 17.74 -16.97 2.05
N PRO A 464 18.73 -17.16 2.94
CA PRO A 464 19.00 -16.23 4.02
C PRO A 464 19.21 -14.81 3.50
N ILE A 465 18.72 -13.84 4.24
CA ILE A 465 18.96 -12.42 3.96
C ILE A 465 20.30 -12.06 4.63
N PRO A 466 21.25 -11.41 3.92
CA PRO A 466 22.50 -10.97 4.53
C PRO A 466 22.25 -10.01 5.69
N GLU A 467 23.12 -10.03 6.70
CA GLU A 467 23.06 -9.11 7.85
C GLU A 467 23.40 -7.66 7.48
#